data_AF-A0A4P5WA67-F1
#
_entry.id   AF-A0A4P5WA67-F1
#
_cell.length_a   1.000
_cell.length_b   1.000
_cell.length_c   1.000
_cell.angle_alpha   90.00
_cell.angle_beta   90.00
_cell.angle_gamma   90.00
#
_symmetry.space_group_name_H-M   'P 1'
#
loop_
_entity.id
_entity.type
_entity.pdbx_description
1 polymer ?
#
loop_
_entity_poly.entity_id
_entity_poly.type
_entity_poly.pdbx_seq_one_letter_code
_entity_poly.pdbx_strand_id
1 'polypeptide(L)'
;MDAPPPSGPRWLVVLVRPPADGLPDSTIPTSGSRMFPALLTTTYDHAEAETLAQNLRAEGALVAVIEEGPGAPVTCERHPPHLLGRNCNVCGLPICAVCFGEAGGHRRCGTCAQKDRIANRRRRLRQLFSLFLFAVFCFKAAGWVRAEEAHLDPAHGIRVAVFQFVSPSDLGHPLIKALNEPNGAYSLLDVQDWYSREYARYTGSGGAMVHLRVFGPWATNVAPPALRDEEAAWWQVAWTSWSFSSYWHDLAREFGAEPDDWDARVYLVYGREAGDLASDSRGSSTGRIAVSFVSLNDPDPAYAQVTVAHELGHVFGAEDLYDGSSYLAEVPYGLAEPFRKPVYPQRYAEVMAVDRPLSPTSEAEVTSLDDVRVGFHSAALMGWIEPNQADAYYHPMAEVVFGPAEAPPPVHAPEAVEDSAALEGGAPAEPLLEAAPPPEAPAAETPAPEVPAPPAP
;
A
#
# COMPACT_ATOMS: atom_id res chain seq x y z
N MET A 1 63.79 11.14 48.48
CA MET A 1 63.44 11.36 49.89
C MET A 1 62.61 12.62 49.90
N ASP A 2 61.30 12.47 49.73
CA ASP A 2 60.41 13.64 49.74
C ASP A 2 60.30 14.11 51.18
N ALA A 3 60.64 15.38 51.41
CA ALA A 3 60.44 16.03 52.70
C ALA A 3 58.96 15.86 53.10
N PRO A 4 58.66 15.57 54.38
CA PRO A 4 57.27 15.50 54.81
C PRO A 4 56.57 16.82 54.44
N PRO A 5 55.32 16.77 53.93
CA PRO A 5 54.59 17.98 53.59
C PRO A 5 54.57 18.90 54.81
N PRO A 6 54.79 20.21 54.64
CA PRO A 6 54.83 21.14 55.76
C PRO A 6 53.53 21.02 56.56
N SER A 7 53.66 20.77 57.86
CA SER A 7 52.54 20.66 58.79
C SER A 7 52.07 22.06 59.17
N GLY A 8 51.14 22.62 58.39
CA GLY A 8 50.55 23.94 58.63
C GLY A 8 49.30 24.17 57.76
N PRO A 9 48.46 25.16 58.10
CA PRO A 9 47.30 25.50 57.29
C PRO A 9 47.74 25.93 55.89
N ARG A 10 47.10 25.37 54.87
CA ARG A 10 47.35 25.73 53.47
C ARG A 10 46.41 26.87 53.08
N TRP A 11 46.96 27.93 52.50
CA TRP A 11 46.22 29.12 52.11
C TRP A 11 45.98 29.13 50.60
N LEU A 12 44.74 29.33 50.19
CA LEU A 12 44.30 29.42 48.80
C LEU A 12 44.10 30.88 48.41
N VAL A 13 44.76 31.32 47.33
CA VAL A 13 44.52 32.64 46.74
C VAL A 13 43.55 32.47 45.57
N VAL A 14 42.32 32.97 45.75
CA VAL A 14 41.19 32.72 44.86
C VAL A 14 40.77 34.00 44.16
N LEU A 15 40.80 33.99 42.84
CA LEU A 15 40.30 35.06 42.00
C LEU A 15 38.78 34.92 41.81
N VAL A 16 38.02 35.87 42.35
CA VAL A 16 36.56 35.94 42.25
C VAL A 16 36.12 36.77 41.05
N ARG A 17 36.86 37.85 40.73
CA ARG A 17 36.62 38.69 39.55
C ARG A 17 37.95 39.29 39.07
N PRO A 18 38.27 39.22 37.77
CA PRO A 18 39.45 39.87 37.21
C PRO A 18 39.28 41.40 37.19
N PRO A 19 40.37 42.16 37.06
CA PRO A 19 40.33 43.60 36.82
C PRO A 19 39.78 43.91 35.42
N ALA A 20 39.30 45.15 35.21
CA ALA A 20 38.65 45.56 33.97
C ALA A 20 39.59 45.45 32.75
N ASP A 21 40.87 45.71 32.95
CA ASP A 21 41.91 45.69 31.89
C ASP A 21 42.47 44.29 31.62
N GLY A 22 41.97 43.27 32.34
CA GLY A 22 42.43 41.88 32.25
C GLY A 22 43.69 41.60 33.07
N LEU A 23 43.96 40.32 33.32
CA LEU A 23 45.20 39.85 33.95
C LEU A 23 46.17 39.36 32.86
N PRO A 24 47.50 39.42 33.07
CA PRO A 24 48.47 38.83 32.16
C PRO A 24 48.21 37.32 32.01
N ASP A 25 48.26 36.78 30.78
CA ASP A 25 47.96 35.36 30.49
C ASP A 25 48.78 34.37 31.33
N SER A 26 49.95 34.78 31.85
CA SER A 26 50.81 33.97 32.73
C SER A 26 50.26 33.76 34.14
N THR A 27 49.22 34.48 34.55
CA THR A 27 48.62 34.42 35.90
C THR A 27 47.28 33.67 35.94
N ILE A 28 46.66 33.42 34.79
CA ILE A 28 45.39 32.69 34.71
C ILE A 28 45.70 31.22 34.36
N PRO A 29 45.23 30.23 35.15
CA PRO A 29 45.40 28.83 34.79
C PRO A 29 44.81 28.55 33.41
N THR A 30 45.61 27.95 32.52
CA THR A 30 45.37 27.68 31.09
C THR A 30 44.21 26.72 30.77
N SER A 31 43.33 26.45 31.74
CA SER A 31 42.08 25.71 31.51
C SER A 31 41.10 26.66 30.80
N GLY A 32 40.88 26.45 29.50
CA GLY A 32 40.21 27.32 28.51
C GLY A 32 38.79 27.86 28.80
N SER A 33 38.33 27.93 30.04
CA SER A 33 37.10 28.61 30.45
C SER A 33 37.41 29.72 31.46
N ARG A 34 37.20 31.00 31.05
CA ARG A 34 37.22 32.19 31.94
C ARG A 34 36.02 32.20 32.91
N MET A 35 35.86 31.14 33.70
CA MET A 35 34.80 31.00 34.69
C MET A 35 35.35 31.23 36.09
N PHE A 36 34.76 32.18 36.82
CA PHE A 36 35.13 32.51 38.20
C PHE A 36 34.13 31.91 39.19
N PRO A 37 34.53 31.60 40.42
CA PRO A 37 35.87 31.79 41.01
C PRO A 37 36.91 30.74 40.55
N ALA A 38 38.18 31.15 40.48
CA ALA A 38 39.32 30.31 40.09
C ALA A 38 40.47 30.42 41.11
N LEU A 39 41.14 29.29 41.39
CA LEU A 39 42.32 29.20 42.24
C LEU A 39 43.56 29.64 41.45
N LEU A 40 44.26 30.66 41.95
CA LEU A 40 45.49 31.17 41.32
C LEU A 40 46.72 30.41 41.82
N THR A 41 46.84 30.24 43.14
CA THR A 41 47.97 29.55 43.77
C THR A 41 47.59 29.04 45.16
N THR A 42 48.42 28.15 45.69
CA THR A 42 48.35 27.69 47.08
C THR A 42 49.72 27.82 47.74
N THR A 43 49.78 28.42 48.92
CA THR A 43 51.01 28.54 49.72
C THR A 43 50.74 28.11 51.16
N TYR A 44 51.80 27.72 51.87
CA TYR A 44 51.76 27.45 53.31
C TYR A 44 52.09 28.70 54.13
N ASP A 45 52.47 29.80 53.48
CA ASP A 45 52.75 31.10 54.11
C ASP A 45 51.57 32.06 53.93
N HIS A 46 50.92 32.39 55.05
CA HIS A 46 49.81 33.34 55.08
C HIS A 46 50.22 34.75 54.61
N ALA A 47 51.42 35.20 54.96
CA ALA A 47 51.89 36.55 54.61
C ALA A 47 52.13 36.67 53.10
N GLU A 48 52.67 35.61 52.49
CA GLU A 48 52.85 35.51 51.04
C GLU A 48 51.49 35.52 50.30
N ALA A 49 50.52 34.73 50.78
CA ALA A 49 49.17 34.69 50.22
C ALA A 49 48.49 36.07 50.26
N GLU A 50 48.59 36.76 51.39
CA GLU A 50 47.95 38.06 51.59
C GLU A 50 48.66 39.16 50.79
N THR A 51 49.99 39.11 50.67
CA THR A 51 50.76 40.05 49.84
C THR A 51 50.36 39.93 48.36
N LEU A 52 50.26 38.70 47.85
CA LEU A 52 49.80 38.46 46.48
C LEU A 52 48.36 38.95 46.27
N ALA A 53 47.47 38.66 47.23
CA ALA A 53 46.08 39.12 47.16
C ALA A 53 45.97 40.66 47.19
N GLN A 54 46.78 41.35 48.00
CA GLN A 54 46.81 42.81 48.05
C GLN A 54 47.30 43.42 46.74
N ASN A 55 48.37 42.88 46.14
CA ASN A 55 48.87 43.34 44.85
C ASN A 55 47.79 43.21 43.76
N LEU A 56 47.11 42.07 43.68
CA LEU A 56 46.04 41.84 42.71
C LEU A 56 44.81 42.73 42.97
N ARG A 57 44.46 42.99 44.24
CA ARG A 57 43.39 43.92 44.60
C ARG A 57 43.73 45.36 44.23
N ALA A 58 44.99 45.77 44.34
CA ALA A 58 45.46 47.10 43.93
C ALA A 58 45.34 47.30 42.41
N GLU A 59 45.46 46.23 41.62
CA GLU A 59 45.21 46.21 40.18
C GLU A 59 43.71 46.16 39.81
N GLY A 60 42.81 46.12 40.80
CA GLY A 60 41.36 46.15 40.60
C GLY A 60 40.67 44.77 40.56
N ALA A 61 41.39 43.69 40.87
CA ALA A 61 40.82 42.35 40.97
C ALA A 61 40.06 42.14 42.30
N LEU A 62 39.04 41.27 42.30
CA LEU A 62 38.41 40.78 43.53
C LEU A 62 39.04 39.43 43.89
N VAL A 63 39.87 39.41 44.93
CA VAL A 63 40.63 38.23 45.39
C VAL A 63 40.29 37.89 46.84
N ALA A 64 40.02 36.61 47.11
CA ALA A 64 39.80 36.07 48.44
C ALA A 64 40.98 35.17 48.85
N VAL A 65 41.42 35.28 50.09
CA VAL A 65 42.39 34.36 50.70
C VAL A 65 41.61 33.47 51.65
N ILE A 66 41.70 32.15 51.46
CA ILE A 66 40.89 31.16 52.18
C ILE A 66 41.83 30.14 52.83
N GLU A 67 41.60 29.82 54.11
CA GLU A 67 42.27 28.73 54.81
C GLU A 67 41.67 27.36 54.39
N GLU A 68 42.51 26.42 53.95
CA GLU A 68 42.09 25.05 53.64
C GLU A 68 41.80 24.29 54.93
N GLY A 69 40.52 24.07 55.24
CA GLY A 69 40.11 23.29 56.41
C GLY A 69 40.47 21.79 56.28
N PRO A 70 40.64 21.07 57.40
CA PRO A 70 40.96 19.65 57.37
C PRO A 70 39.77 18.83 56.85
N GLY A 71 39.96 18.10 55.75
CA GLY A 71 39.12 16.93 55.42
C GLY A 71 38.36 16.88 54.09
N ALA A 72 38.52 17.82 53.15
CA ALA A 72 38.02 17.64 51.78
C ALA A 72 38.80 18.51 50.77
N PRO A 73 39.06 18.03 49.54
CA PRO A 73 39.65 18.85 48.50
C PRO A 73 38.73 20.03 48.19
N VAL A 74 39.27 21.26 48.16
CA VAL A 74 38.50 22.47 47.84
C VAL A 74 38.36 22.67 46.33
N THR A 75 39.17 21.96 45.55
CA THR A 75 39.23 22.02 44.08
C THR A 75 38.55 20.84 43.42
N CYS A 76 38.06 21.04 42.20
CA CYS A 76 37.44 19.99 41.42
C CYS A 76 38.48 19.05 40.79
N GLU A 77 38.31 17.74 40.95
CA GLU A 77 39.20 16.72 40.36
C GLU A 77 39.32 16.83 38.83
N ARG A 78 38.22 17.13 38.14
CA ARG A 78 38.18 17.28 36.67
C ARG A 78 38.62 18.66 36.19
N HIS A 79 38.49 19.65 37.07
CA HIS A 79 38.85 21.05 36.79
C HIS A 79 39.67 21.58 37.98
N PRO A 80 40.94 21.16 38.12
CA PRO A 80 41.78 21.49 39.28
C PRO A 80 41.84 22.98 39.65
N PRO A 81 41.80 23.95 38.70
CA PRO A 81 41.83 25.37 39.08
C PRO A 81 40.48 25.93 39.56
N HIS A 82 39.40 25.15 39.62
CA HIS A 82 38.09 25.67 40.01
C HIS A 82 37.60 25.09 41.33
N LEU A 83 37.07 25.98 42.16
CA LEU A 83 36.55 25.63 43.48
C LEU A 83 35.22 24.89 43.38
N LEU A 84 35.04 23.95 44.30
CA LEU A 84 33.77 23.26 44.52
C LEU A 84 32.79 24.23 45.19
N GLY A 85 31.56 24.30 44.68
CA GLY A 85 30.56 25.23 45.25
C GLY A 85 29.11 24.76 45.17
N ARG A 86 28.85 23.63 44.51
CA ARG A 86 27.51 23.05 44.38
C ARG A 86 27.62 21.53 44.44
N ASN A 87 26.53 20.84 44.76
CA ASN A 87 26.48 19.38 44.69
C ASN A 87 25.67 18.95 43.47
N CYS A 88 26.12 17.86 42.85
CA CYS A 88 25.36 17.16 41.81
C CYS A 88 24.05 16.64 42.42
N ASN A 89 22.92 16.97 41.80
CA ASN A 89 21.60 16.55 42.29
C ASN A 89 21.28 15.07 42.06
N VAL A 90 22.14 14.32 41.34
CA VAL A 90 21.96 12.88 41.07
C VAL A 90 22.82 12.03 42.00
N CYS A 91 24.11 12.33 42.12
CA CYS A 91 25.05 11.51 42.90
C CYS A 91 25.60 12.20 44.16
N GLY A 92 25.24 13.46 44.43
CA GLY A 92 25.69 14.20 45.60
C GLY A 92 27.13 14.74 45.52
N LEU A 93 27.93 14.33 44.53
CA LEU A 93 29.32 14.76 44.39
C LEU A 93 29.42 16.28 44.20
N PRO A 94 30.41 16.94 44.83
CA PRO A 94 30.63 18.37 44.66
C PRO A 94 31.12 18.67 43.24
N ILE A 95 30.65 19.77 42.67
CA ILE A 95 30.93 20.24 41.30
C ILE A 95 31.33 21.72 41.31
N CYS A 96 32.20 22.11 40.39
CA CYS A 96 32.62 23.49 40.19
C CYS A 96 31.74 24.22 39.16
N ALA A 97 31.96 25.52 39.01
CA ALA A 97 31.27 26.36 38.01
C ALA A 97 31.43 25.85 36.58
N VAL A 98 32.60 25.29 36.24
CA VAL A 98 32.85 24.73 34.90
C VAL A 98 32.01 23.50 34.62
N CYS A 99 31.96 22.54 35.56
CA CYS A 99 31.08 21.37 35.47
C CYS A 99 29.61 21.77 35.28
N PHE A 100 29.17 22.84 35.93
CA PHE A 100 27.81 23.37 35.80
C PHE A 100 27.56 23.98 34.41
N GLY A 101 28.53 24.72 33.87
CA GLY A 101 28.48 25.26 32.51
C GLY A 101 28.44 24.15 31.44
N GLU A 102 29.32 23.15 31.55
CA GLU A 102 29.36 22.00 30.63
C GLU A 102 28.05 21.17 30.65
N ALA A 103 27.34 21.19 31.78
CA ALA A 103 26.04 20.56 31.94
C ALA A 103 24.86 21.44 31.45
N GLY A 104 25.12 22.55 30.75
CA GLY A 104 24.08 23.44 30.23
C GLY A 104 23.30 24.19 31.32
N GLY A 105 23.93 24.45 32.48
CA GLY A 105 23.29 25.11 33.62
C GLY A 105 22.48 24.17 34.52
N HIS A 106 22.61 22.85 34.35
CA HIS A 106 22.03 21.88 35.27
C HIS A 106 23.03 21.50 36.37
N ARG A 107 22.56 21.30 37.62
CA ARG A 107 23.38 20.87 38.77
C ARG A 107 23.79 19.40 38.65
N ARG A 108 24.57 19.04 37.64
CA ARG A 108 25.04 17.67 37.35
C ARG A 108 26.55 17.62 37.20
N CYS A 109 27.18 16.56 37.68
CA CYS A 109 28.59 16.29 37.40
C CYS A 109 28.77 15.76 35.96
N GLY A 110 30.00 15.84 35.43
CA GLY A 110 30.30 15.41 34.06
C GLY A 110 29.94 13.95 33.78
N THR A 111 30.12 13.06 34.75
CA THR A 111 29.77 11.63 34.63
C THR A 111 28.25 11.41 34.55
N CYS A 112 27.47 12.08 35.39
CA CYS A 112 26.00 12.02 35.32
C CYS A 112 25.47 12.63 34.02
N ALA A 113 26.01 13.78 33.61
CA ALA A 113 25.65 14.41 32.35
C ALA A 113 25.97 13.52 31.14
N GLN A 114 27.10 12.82 31.14
CA GLN A 114 27.47 11.88 30.07
C GLN A 114 26.53 10.68 30.02
N LYS A 115 26.17 10.09 31.18
CA LYS A 115 25.18 8.99 31.25
C LYS A 115 23.83 9.42 30.69
N ASP A 116 23.35 10.61 31.03
CA ASP A 116 22.11 11.16 30.51
C ASP A 116 22.16 11.41 29.00
N ARG A 117 23.27 11.95 28.48
CA ARG A 117 23.47 12.14 27.03
C ARG A 117 23.42 10.80 26.28
N ILE A 118 24.06 9.76 26.79
CA ILE A 118 24.03 8.42 26.18
C ILE A 118 22.60 7.84 26.22
N ALA A 119 21.92 7.93 27.36
CA ALA A 119 20.55 7.44 27.52
C ALA A 119 19.57 8.18 26.58
N ASN A 120 19.67 9.51 26.50
CA ASN A 120 18.86 10.34 25.61
C ASN A 120 19.16 10.06 24.14
N ARG A 121 20.43 9.86 23.76
CA ARG A 121 20.81 9.46 22.39
C ARG A 121 20.19 8.11 22.03
N ARG A 122 20.24 7.12 22.94
CA ARG A 122 19.60 5.80 22.73
C ARG A 122 18.07 5.90 22.64
N ARG A 123 17.43 6.78 23.42
CA ARG A 123 15.97 7.03 23.33
C ARG A 123 15.63 7.67 21.99
N ARG A 124 16.36 8.72 21.57
CA ARG A 124 16.18 9.38 20.27
C ARG A 124 16.41 8.42 19.11
N LEU A 125 17.46 7.59 19.15
CA LEU A 125 17.71 6.56 18.14
C LEU A 125 16.55 5.56 18.04
N ARG A 126 16.01 5.10 19.18
CA ARG A 126 14.83 4.23 19.19
C ARG A 126 13.59 4.92 18.63
N GLN A 127 13.35 6.17 19.01
CA GLN A 127 12.23 6.96 18.48
C GLN A 127 12.35 7.16 16.96
N LEU A 128 13.55 7.50 16.46
CA LEU A 128 13.80 7.64 15.03
C LEU A 128 13.65 6.30 14.30
N PHE A 129 14.10 5.19 14.90
CA PHE A 129 13.91 3.86 14.33
C PHE A 129 12.42 3.46 14.28
N SER A 130 11.66 3.72 15.35
CA SER A 130 10.21 3.49 15.36
C SER A 130 9.48 4.35 14.33
N LEU A 131 9.86 5.63 14.19
CA LEU A 131 9.31 6.51 13.16
C LEU A 131 9.65 6.03 11.75
N PHE A 132 10.88 5.55 11.53
CA PHE A 132 11.29 4.95 10.27
C PHE A 132 10.46 3.70 9.95
N LEU A 133 10.31 2.77 10.91
CA LEU A 133 9.45 1.59 10.74
C LEU A 133 8.00 1.96 10.47
N PHE A 134 7.47 2.97 11.17
CA PHE A 134 6.12 3.48 10.92
C PHE A 134 5.98 4.08 9.52
N ALA A 135 6.97 4.84 9.05
CA ALA A 135 6.98 5.38 7.69
C ALA A 135 7.04 4.27 6.63
N VAL A 136 7.86 3.22 6.83
CA VAL A 136 7.90 2.04 5.96
C VAL A 136 6.55 1.30 5.98
N PHE A 137 5.94 1.14 7.15
CA PHE A 137 4.60 0.57 7.28
C PHE A 137 3.57 1.40 6.51
N CYS A 138 3.54 2.73 6.69
CA CYS A 138 2.63 3.61 5.96
C CYS A 138 2.89 3.56 4.44
N PHE A 139 4.15 3.48 4.00
CA PHE A 139 4.48 3.33 2.58
C PHE A 139 3.97 2.00 2.02
N LYS A 140 4.16 0.90 2.75
CA LYS A 140 3.63 -0.42 2.38
C LYS A 140 2.11 -0.44 2.38
N ALA A 141 1.47 0.13 3.40
CA ALA A 141 0.02 0.26 3.49
C ALA A 141 -0.54 1.13 2.36
N ALA A 142 0.10 2.26 2.03
CA ALA A 142 -0.30 3.09 0.91
C ALA A 142 -0.09 2.39 -0.44
N GLY A 143 0.99 1.62 -0.60
CA GLY A 143 1.21 0.78 -1.77
C GLY A 143 0.15 -0.31 -1.92
N TRP A 144 -0.29 -0.88 -0.80
CA TRP A 144 -1.39 -1.85 -0.74
C TRP A 144 -2.73 -1.20 -1.11
N VAL A 145 -3.09 -0.06 -0.51
CA VAL A 145 -4.30 0.70 -0.87
C VAL A 145 -4.29 1.13 -2.34
N ARG A 146 -3.13 1.55 -2.89
CA ARG A 146 -3.03 1.90 -4.31
C ARG A 146 -3.14 0.70 -5.25
N ALA A 147 -2.64 -0.46 -4.84
CA ALA A 147 -2.81 -1.70 -5.60
C ALA A 147 -4.28 -2.16 -5.61
N GLU A 148 -5.01 -1.81 -4.55
CA GLU A 148 -6.44 -2.04 -4.37
C GLU A 148 -7.30 -1.10 -5.23
N GLU A 149 -6.95 0.19 -5.26
CA GLU A 149 -7.63 1.22 -6.08
C GLU A 149 -7.26 1.13 -7.58
N ALA A 150 -6.17 0.45 -7.92
CA ALA A 150 -5.81 0.22 -9.31
C ALA A 150 -6.77 -0.83 -9.89
N HIS A 151 -7.77 -0.36 -10.65
CA HIS A 151 -8.56 -1.22 -11.52
C HIS A 151 -7.64 -2.11 -12.35
N LEU A 152 -8.02 -3.38 -12.48
CA LEU A 152 -7.36 -4.27 -13.43
C LEU A 152 -7.57 -3.68 -14.82
N ASP A 153 -6.48 -3.23 -15.46
CA ASP A 153 -6.57 -2.62 -16.79
C ASP A 153 -6.86 -3.73 -17.83
N PRO A 154 -8.09 -3.80 -18.35
CA PRO A 154 -8.47 -4.86 -19.27
C PRO A 154 -7.71 -4.77 -20.60
N ALA A 155 -7.18 -3.59 -20.96
CA ALA A 155 -6.47 -3.37 -22.21
C ALA A 155 -5.08 -4.02 -22.25
N HIS A 156 -4.48 -4.30 -21.08
CA HIS A 156 -3.17 -4.94 -20.98
C HIS A 156 -3.24 -6.48 -20.86
N GLY A 157 -4.45 -7.05 -20.84
CA GLY A 157 -4.67 -8.47 -20.63
C GLY A 157 -4.44 -8.89 -19.18
N ILE A 158 -5.45 -9.46 -18.55
CA ILE A 158 -5.45 -9.83 -17.14
C ILE A 158 -5.15 -11.33 -17.02
N ARG A 159 -4.05 -11.69 -16.35
CA ARG A 159 -3.69 -13.10 -16.14
C ARG A 159 -4.41 -13.64 -14.91
N VAL A 160 -5.22 -14.67 -15.11
CA VAL A 160 -6.05 -15.28 -14.06
C VAL A 160 -5.66 -16.75 -13.87
N ALA A 161 -5.33 -17.14 -12.64
CA ALA A 161 -5.21 -18.55 -12.27
C ALA A 161 -6.52 -19.07 -11.69
N VAL A 162 -6.96 -20.25 -12.13
CA VAL A 162 -8.04 -21.01 -11.48
C VAL A 162 -7.43 -22.23 -10.79
N PHE A 163 -7.45 -22.24 -9.46
CA PHE A 163 -6.97 -23.33 -8.62
C PHE A 163 -8.14 -24.20 -8.18
N GLN A 164 -8.10 -25.48 -8.55
CA GLN A 164 -9.19 -26.41 -8.28
C GLN A 164 -8.87 -27.40 -7.19
N PHE A 165 -9.81 -27.59 -6.27
CA PHE A 165 -9.70 -28.51 -5.15
C PHE A 165 -10.95 -29.38 -5.05
N VAL A 166 -10.76 -30.65 -4.79
CA VAL A 166 -11.83 -31.64 -4.66
C VAL A 166 -11.46 -32.64 -3.59
N SER A 167 -12.47 -33.15 -2.87
CA SER A 167 -12.27 -34.30 -1.97
C SER A 167 -11.64 -35.48 -2.74
N PRO A 168 -10.70 -36.23 -2.13
CA PRO A 168 -10.12 -37.42 -2.77
C PRO A 168 -11.14 -38.45 -3.27
N SER A 169 -12.33 -38.52 -2.67
CA SER A 169 -13.42 -39.40 -3.11
C SER A 169 -14.02 -39.02 -4.46
N ASP A 170 -13.93 -37.75 -4.84
CA ASP A 170 -14.74 -37.17 -5.92
C ASP A 170 -13.92 -36.70 -7.12
N LEU A 171 -12.61 -36.97 -7.14
CA LEU A 171 -11.69 -36.54 -8.20
C LEU A 171 -12.13 -36.95 -9.61
N GLY A 172 -12.84 -38.08 -9.74
CA GLY A 172 -13.32 -38.61 -11.02
C GLY A 172 -14.72 -38.12 -11.43
N HIS A 173 -15.29 -37.13 -10.75
CA HIS A 173 -16.67 -36.71 -10.99
C HIS A 173 -16.85 -36.18 -12.44
N PRO A 174 -17.92 -36.59 -13.17
CA PRO A 174 -18.14 -36.17 -14.57
C PRO A 174 -18.18 -34.66 -14.77
N LEU A 175 -18.76 -33.91 -13.83
CA LEU A 175 -18.79 -32.45 -13.83
C LEU A 175 -17.37 -31.85 -13.92
N ILE A 176 -16.46 -32.33 -13.07
CA ILE A 176 -15.08 -31.85 -13.02
C ILE A 176 -14.37 -32.16 -14.33
N LYS A 177 -14.61 -33.35 -14.89
CA LYS A 177 -14.06 -33.73 -16.20
C LYS A 177 -14.57 -32.80 -17.30
N ALA A 178 -15.87 -32.50 -17.34
CA ALA A 178 -16.47 -31.64 -18.35
C ALA A 178 -15.89 -30.21 -18.30
N LEU A 179 -15.73 -29.66 -17.10
CA LEU A 179 -15.15 -28.33 -16.86
C LEU A 179 -13.66 -28.23 -17.25
N ASN A 180 -12.93 -29.35 -17.21
CA ASN A 180 -11.50 -29.40 -17.50
C ASN A 180 -11.16 -29.95 -18.89
N GLU A 181 -12.16 -30.37 -19.68
CA GLU A 181 -11.94 -30.89 -21.01
C GLU A 181 -11.54 -29.74 -21.95
N PRO A 182 -10.33 -29.76 -22.54
CA PRO A 182 -9.92 -28.71 -23.47
C PRO A 182 -10.82 -28.77 -24.71
N ASN A 183 -11.45 -27.64 -25.07
CA ASN A 183 -12.46 -27.53 -26.14
C ASN A 183 -13.74 -28.36 -25.88
N GLY A 184 -13.99 -28.78 -24.63
CA GLY A 184 -15.30 -29.28 -24.23
C GLY A 184 -16.33 -28.16 -24.25
N ALA A 185 -17.62 -28.49 -24.39
CA ALA A 185 -18.70 -27.49 -24.48
C ALA A 185 -18.86 -26.60 -23.24
N TYR A 186 -18.24 -26.99 -22.12
CA TYR A 186 -18.32 -26.31 -20.83
C TYR A 186 -16.93 -26.09 -20.24
N SER A 187 -15.91 -25.93 -21.08
CA SER A 187 -14.53 -25.79 -20.60
C SER A 187 -14.40 -24.51 -19.76
N LEU A 188 -13.74 -24.56 -18.62
CA LEU A 188 -13.43 -23.35 -17.84
C LEU A 188 -12.62 -22.34 -18.65
N LEU A 189 -11.89 -22.79 -19.67
CA LEU A 189 -11.14 -21.93 -20.58
C LEU A 189 -12.06 -21.06 -21.46
N ASP A 190 -13.30 -21.48 -21.74
CA ASP A 190 -14.24 -20.72 -22.56
C ASP A 190 -14.67 -19.40 -21.89
N VAL A 191 -14.53 -19.31 -20.56
CA VAL A 191 -14.78 -18.09 -19.78
C VAL A 191 -13.88 -16.94 -20.25
N GLN A 192 -12.61 -17.23 -20.59
CA GLN A 192 -11.69 -16.21 -21.12
C GLN A 192 -12.21 -15.64 -22.46
N ASP A 193 -12.66 -16.53 -23.35
CA ASP A 193 -13.09 -16.14 -24.69
C ASP A 193 -14.43 -15.41 -24.61
N TRP A 194 -15.33 -15.84 -23.72
CA TRP A 194 -16.58 -15.15 -23.43
C TRP A 194 -16.34 -13.73 -22.90
N TYR A 195 -15.46 -13.55 -21.90
CA TYR A 195 -15.11 -12.22 -21.39
C TYR A 195 -14.52 -11.33 -22.48
N SER A 196 -13.64 -11.89 -23.32
CA SER A 196 -13.04 -11.14 -24.43
C SER A 196 -14.09 -10.70 -25.46
N ARG A 197 -15.10 -11.53 -25.76
CA ARG A 197 -16.23 -11.14 -26.63
C ARG A 197 -17.09 -10.05 -26.01
N GLU A 198 -17.40 -10.15 -24.72
CA GLU A 198 -18.20 -9.14 -24.03
C GLU A 198 -17.44 -7.81 -23.91
N TYR A 199 -16.15 -7.84 -23.58
CA TYR A 199 -15.30 -6.65 -23.55
C TYR A 199 -15.21 -5.96 -24.92
N ALA A 200 -15.05 -6.74 -25.99
CA ALA A 200 -15.04 -6.25 -27.36
C ALA A 200 -16.36 -5.56 -27.75
N ARG A 201 -17.50 -6.02 -27.23
CA ARG A 201 -18.82 -5.40 -27.49
C ARG A 201 -18.90 -3.95 -27.01
N TYR A 202 -18.17 -3.61 -25.94
CA TYR A 202 -18.14 -2.27 -25.37
C TYR A 202 -17.02 -1.40 -25.91
N THR A 203 -15.84 -1.97 -26.13
CA THR A 203 -14.62 -1.20 -26.46
C THR A 203 -14.25 -1.24 -27.94
N GLY A 204 -14.79 -2.19 -28.70
CA GLY A 204 -14.36 -2.50 -30.06
C GLY A 204 -12.96 -3.12 -30.14
N SER A 205 -12.33 -3.42 -28.99
CA SER A 205 -11.00 -4.04 -28.96
C SER A 205 -11.10 -5.52 -29.34
N GLY A 206 -10.15 -6.00 -30.14
CA GLY A 206 -10.05 -7.41 -30.53
C GLY A 206 -9.07 -8.22 -29.68
N GLY A 207 -8.52 -7.62 -28.62
CA GLY A 207 -7.54 -8.26 -27.74
C GLY A 207 -8.20 -9.18 -26.71
N ALA A 208 -7.46 -10.19 -26.26
CA ALA A 208 -7.90 -11.03 -25.16
C ALA A 208 -7.85 -10.23 -23.85
N MET A 209 -9.01 -9.99 -23.23
CA MET A 209 -9.09 -9.29 -21.95
C MET A 209 -8.53 -10.16 -20.81
N VAL A 210 -8.82 -11.47 -20.87
CA VAL A 210 -8.51 -12.42 -19.80
C VAL A 210 -7.61 -13.51 -20.36
N HIS A 211 -6.56 -13.86 -19.62
CA HIS A 211 -5.68 -14.99 -19.90
C HIS A 211 -5.80 -15.99 -18.77
N LEU A 212 -6.65 -16.99 -18.97
CA LEU A 212 -7.01 -17.95 -17.93
C LEU A 212 -6.09 -19.18 -17.98
N ARG A 213 -5.58 -19.58 -16.82
CA ARG A 213 -4.86 -20.84 -16.66
C ARG A 213 -5.47 -21.66 -15.54
N VAL A 214 -5.84 -22.88 -15.86
CA VAL A 214 -6.43 -23.82 -14.93
C VAL A 214 -5.36 -24.73 -14.32
N PHE A 215 -5.43 -24.92 -13.00
CA PHE A 215 -4.57 -25.78 -12.21
C PHE A 215 -5.41 -26.80 -11.43
N GLY A 216 -4.84 -27.96 -11.14
CA GLY A 216 -5.55 -29.07 -10.50
C GLY A 216 -6.43 -29.84 -11.51
N PRO A 217 -7.50 -30.52 -11.05
CA PRO A 217 -7.98 -30.55 -9.66
C PRO A 217 -7.03 -31.32 -8.72
N TRP A 218 -6.77 -30.76 -7.54
CA TRP A 218 -6.01 -31.43 -6.49
C TRP A 218 -6.92 -32.12 -5.48
N ALA A 219 -6.63 -33.39 -5.20
CA ALA A 219 -7.36 -34.22 -4.26
C ALA A 219 -6.99 -33.87 -2.81
N THR A 220 -7.75 -32.96 -2.19
CA THR A 220 -7.56 -32.52 -0.80
C THR A 220 -8.86 -32.06 -0.16
N ASN A 221 -8.94 -32.19 1.16
CA ASN A 221 -10.06 -31.67 1.92
C ASN A 221 -9.80 -30.22 2.29
N VAL A 222 -10.58 -29.30 1.74
CA VAL A 222 -10.46 -27.86 2.00
C VAL A 222 -11.37 -27.47 3.17
N ALA A 223 -10.81 -26.74 4.12
CA ALA A 223 -11.50 -26.24 5.31
C ALA A 223 -11.07 -24.78 5.54
N PRO A 224 -11.68 -23.82 4.81
CA PRO A 224 -11.31 -22.42 4.95
C PRO A 224 -11.73 -21.88 6.33
N PRO A 225 -11.02 -20.86 6.87
CA PRO A 225 -11.43 -20.20 8.09
C PRO A 225 -12.79 -19.51 7.91
N ALA A 226 -13.65 -19.56 8.93
CA ALA A 226 -14.97 -18.91 8.90
C ALA A 226 -14.83 -17.39 8.79
N LEU A 227 -15.61 -16.77 7.90
CA LEU A 227 -15.50 -15.35 7.57
C LEU A 227 -16.37 -14.42 8.44
N ARG A 228 -17.38 -14.95 9.15
CA ARG A 228 -18.40 -14.12 9.80
C ARG A 228 -18.39 -14.19 11.33
N ASP A 229 -18.21 -13.02 11.91
CA ASP A 229 -18.77 -12.60 13.20
C ASP A 229 -19.30 -11.17 12.98
N GLU A 230 -20.61 -11.00 12.89
CA GLU A 230 -21.26 -9.70 12.61
C GLU A 230 -21.00 -8.65 13.71
N GLU A 231 -20.52 -9.09 14.88
CA GLU A 231 -20.16 -8.24 16.01
C GLU A 231 -18.62 -7.98 16.09
N ALA A 232 -17.86 -8.40 15.07
CA ALA A 232 -16.40 -8.29 15.06
C ALA A 232 -15.92 -6.84 15.03
N ALA A 233 -14.96 -6.52 15.89
CA ALA A 233 -14.22 -5.26 15.84
C ALA A 233 -13.42 -5.13 14.52
N TRP A 234 -13.16 -3.92 14.06
CA TRP A 234 -12.45 -3.66 12.79
C TRP A 234 -11.10 -4.38 12.65
N TRP A 235 -10.37 -4.58 13.75
CA TRP A 235 -9.10 -5.32 13.75
C TRP A 235 -9.28 -6.83 13.60
N GLN A 236 -10.42 -7.38 14.08
CA GLN A 236 -10.79 -8.78 13.85
C GLN A 236 -11.18 -8.97 12.40
N VAL A 237 -11.95 -8.06 11.82
CA VAL A 237 -12.29 -8.09 10.37
C VAL A 237 -11.01 -8.07 9.51
N ALA A 238 -10.06 -7.18 9.83
CA ALA A 238 -8.78 -7.12 9.13
C ALA A 238 -7.96 -8.42 9.29
N TRP A 239 -7.93 -8.98 10.51
CA TRP A 239 -7.24 -10.25 10.77
C TRP A 239 -7.89 -11.43 10.04
N THR A 240 -9.22 -11.55 10.09
CA THR A 240 -9.98 -12.59 9.40
C THR A 240 -9.76 -12.51 7.89
N SER A 241 -9.84 -11.31 7.30
CA SER A 241 -9.58 -11.10 5.88
C SER A 241 -8.15 -11.50 5.49
N TRP A 242 -7.15 -11.10 6.28
CA TRP A 242 -5.77 -11.52 6.05
C TRP A 242 -5.58 -13.03 6.19
N SER A 243 -6.17 -13.66 7.22
CA SER A 243 -6.05 -15.09 7.46
C SER A 243 -6.73 -15.92 6.37
N PHE A 244 -7.86 -15.44 5.84
CA PHE A 244 -8.58 -16.08 4.74
C PHE A 244 -7.76 -15.99 3.45
N SER A 245 -7.27 -14.80 3.09
CA SER A 245 -6.40 -14.63 1.92
C SER A 245 -5.12 -15.46 2.04
N SER A 246 -4.49 -15.48 3.22
CA SER A 246 -3.27 -16.25 3.47
C SER A 246 -3.51 -17.75 3.37
N TYR A 247 -4.66 -18.25 3.85
CA TYR A 247 -5.03 -19.67 3.74
C TYR A 247 -5.03 -20.14 2.29
N TRP A 248 -5.71 -19.41 1.40
CA TRP A 248 -5.78 -19.76 -0.02
C TRP A 248 -4.44 -19.62 -0.73
N HIS A 249 -3.66 -18.61 -0.36
CA HIS A 249 -2.30 -18.42 -0.87
C HIS A 249 -1.39 -19.61 -0.52
N ASP A 250 -1.35 -19.97 0.77
CA ASP A 250 -0.54 -21.07 1.28
C ASP A 250 -0.99 -22.42 0.70
N LEU A 251 -2.32 -22.64 0.60
CA LEU A 251 -2.88 -23.86 0.03
C LEU A 251 -2.44 -24.06 -1.43
N ALA A 252 -2.51 -23.03 -2.28
CA ALA A 252 -2.04 -23.15 -3.65
C ALA A 252 -0.51 -23.40 -3.72
N ARG A 253 0.28 -22.78 -2.83
CA ARG A 253 1.73 -23.00 -2.76
C ARG A 253 2.09 -24.42 -2.32
N GLU A 254 1.29 -25.04 -1.46
CA GLU A 254 1.49 -26.44 -1.03
C GLU A 254 1.49 -27.40 -2.23
N PHE A 255 0.67 -27.12 -3.25
CA PHE A 255 0.61 -27.90 -4.48
C PHE A 255 1.57 -27.40 -5.59
N GLY A 256 2.54 -26.56 -5.24
CA GLY A 256 3.59 -26.09 -6.14
C GLY A 256 3.14 -25.03 -7.13
N ALA A 257 2.00 -24.37 -6.91
CA ALA A 257 1.63 -23.18 -7.66
C ALA A 257 2.30 -21.92 -7.09
N GLU A 258 2.43 -20.89 -7.92
CA GLU A 258 2.92 -19.57 -7.53
C GLU A 258 1.79 -18.53 -7.71
N PRO A 259 0.91 -18.32 -6.71
CA PRO A 259 -0.23 -17.41 -6.85
C PRO A 259 0.18 -15.97 -7.18
N ASP A 260 1.34 -15.54 -6.68
CA ASP A 260 1.87 -14.19 -6.84
C ASP A 260 2.18 -13.80 -8.29
N ASP A 261 2.33 -14.79 -9.19
CA ASP A 261 2.59 -14.55 -10.62
C ASP A 261 1.35 -14.10 -11.39
N TRP A 262 0.17 -14.21 -10.78
CA TRP A 262 -1.13 -13.95 -11.40
C TRP A 262 -1.75 -12.65 -10.90
N ASP A 263 -2.40 -11.93 -11.82
CA ASP A 263 -3.03 -10.64 -11.54
C ASP A 263 -4.33 -10.82 -10.75
N ALA A 264 -4.98 -11.98 -10.92
CA ALA A 264 -6.15 -12.44 -10.18
C ALA A 264 -6.13 -13.96 -9.96
N ARG A 265 -6.78 -14.45 -8.90
CA ARG A 265 -6.88 -15.88 -8.59
C ARG A 265 -8.32 -16.29 -8.27
N VAL A 266 -8.78 -17.40 -8.83
CA VAL A 266 -10.04 -18.05 -8.50
C VAL A 266 -9.73 -19.38 -7.83
N TYR A 267 -10.32 -19.63 -6.66
CA TYR A 267 -10.23 -20.89 -5.95
C TYR A 267 -11.56 -21.61 -6.06
N LEU A 268 -11.58 -22.71 -6.83
CA LEU A 268 -12.77 -23.50 -7.09
C LEU A 268 -12.75 -24.76 -6.23
N VAL A 269 -13.73 -24.89 -5.33
CA VAL A 269 -13.85 -26.04 -4.43
C VAL A 269 -15.09 -26.85 -4.77
N TYR A 270 -14.87 -28.11 -5.14
CA TYR A 270 -15.93 -29.04 -5.48
C TYR A 270 -16.47 -29.79 -4.26
N GLY A 271 -17.78 -30.04 -4.23
CA GLY A 271 -18.44 -30.92 -3.26
C GLY A 271 -18.93 -30.23 -1.99
N ARG A 272 -18.97 -28.89 -1.98
CA ARG A 272 -19.59 -28.09 -0.92
C ARG A 272 -20.81 -27.37 -1.50
N GLU A 273 -21.90 -27.29 -0.74
CA GLU A 273 -23.09 -26.55 -1.19
C GLU A 273 -22.82 -25.04 -1.13
N ALA A 274 -23.31 -24.31 -2.14
CA ALA A 274 -23.17 -22.85 -2.22
C ALA A 274 -23.69 -22.17 -0.94
N GLY A 275 -24.77 -22.65 -0.33
CA GLY A 275 -25.35 -22.08 0.90
C GLY A 275 -24.43 -22.07 2.13
N ASP A 276 -23.33 -22.84 2.14
CA ASP A 276 -22.39 -22.86 3.27
C ASP A 276 -21.43 -21.65 3.27
N LEU A 277 -21.17 -21.03 2.11
CA LEU A 277 -20.14 -20.00 1.95
C LEU A 277 -20.42 -18.94 0.85
N ALA A 278 -21.48 -19.10 0.04
CA ALA A 278 -21.81 -18.20 -1.08
C ALA A 278 -22.31 -16.81 -0.65
N SER A 279 -22.69 -16.62 0.62
CA SER A 279 -22.94 -15.27 1.16
C SER A 279 -21.66 -14.48 1.46
N ASP A 280 -20.48 -15.09 1.23
CA ASP A 280 -19.18 -14.55 1.61
C ASP A 280 -18.16 -14.57 0.44
N SER A 281 -18.60 -14.65 -0.83
CA SER A 281 -17.79 -14.20 -1.98
C SER A 281 -17.62 -12.68 -1.94
N ARG A 282 -17.12 -12.15 -0.83
CA ARG A 282 -16.35 -10.93 -0.90
C ARG A 282 -15.12 -11.32 -1.71
N GLY A 283 -15.17 -11.06 -3.00
CA GLY A 283 -14.01 -10.60 -3.74
C GLY A 283 -13.37 -9.57 -2.84
N SER A 284 -12.41 -10.02 -2.03
CA SER A 284 -11.73 -9.14 -1.12
C SER A 284 -11.02 -8.19 -2.06
N SER A 285 -11.49 -6.95 -2.08
CA SER A 285 -10.81 -5.82 -2.72
C SER A 285 -9.32 -5.87 -2.37
N THR A 286 -9.01 -6.40 -1.19
CA THR A 286 -7.69 -6.82 -0.76
C THR A 286 -7.30 -8.18 -1.37
N GLY A 287 -6.62 -8.15 -2.53
CA GLY A 287 -5.84 -9.29 -3.05
C GLY A 287 -6.33 -9.97 -4.34
N ARG A 288 -7.45 -9.53 -4.94
CA ARG A 288 -7.97 -10.03 -6.24
C ARG A 288 -8.15 -11.56 -6.24
N ILE A 289 -8.82 -12.05 -5.20
CA ILE A 289 -9.12 -13.46 -4.98
C ILE A 289 -10.64 -13.65 -5.04
N ALA A 290 -11.07 -14.60 -5.85
CA ALA A 290 -12.42 -15.16 -5.85
C ALA A 290 -12.39 -16.59 -5.29
N VAL A 291 -13.42 -16.98 -4.55
CA VAL A 291 -13.56 -18.35 -4.03
C VAL A 291 -14.97 -18.81 -4.36
N SER A 292 -15.06 -19.91 -5.12
CA SER A 292 -16.34 -20.46 -5.58
C SER A 292 -16.50 -21.90 -5.10
N PHE A 293 -17.70 -22.23 -4.64
CA PHE A 293 -18.07 -23.57 -4.20
C PHE A 293 -19.03 -24.18 -5.21
N VAL A 294 -18.61 -25.26 -5.86
CA VAL A 294 -19.42 -25.99 -6.83
C VAL A 294 -19.95 -27.26 -6.18
N SER A 295 -21.28 -27.32 -6.06
CA SER A 295 -21.95 -28.53 -5.61
C SER A 295 -21.74 -29.64 -6.64
N LEU A 296 -21.42 -30.85 -6.17
CA LEU A 296 -21.40 -32.03 -7.04
C LEU A 296 -22.77 -32.70 -7.15
N ASN A 297 -23.74 -32.29 -6.33
CA ASN A 297 -25.12 -32.75 -6.40
C ASN A 297 -25.89 -32.04 -7.54
N ASP A 298 -25.38 -30.90 -7.99
CA ASP A 298 -25.85 -30.19 -9.16
C ASP A 298 -24.95 -30.57 -10.35
N PRO A 299 -25.44 -31.40 -11.30
CA PRO A 299 -24.61 -31.90 -12.37
C PRO A 299 -24.48 -30.91 -13.53
N ASP A 300 -25.06 -29.71 -13.51
CA ASP A 300 -24.99 -28.79 -14.64
C ASP A 300 -23.61 -28.10 -14.76
N PRO A 301 -22.77 -28.49 -15.74
CA PRO A 301 -21.49 -27.84 -15.96
C PRO A 301 -21.63 -26.39 -16.43
N ALA A 302 -22.73 -26.02 -17.06
CA ALA A 302 -22.96 -24.66 -17.52
C ALA A 302 -23.10 -23.70 -16.34
N TYR A 303 -23.87 -24.08 -15.32
CA TYR A 303 -24.08 -23.25 -14.15
C TYR A 303 -22.77 -23.04 -13.36
N ALA A 304 -21.95 -24.10 -13.21
CA ALA A 304 -20.62 -23.99 -12.61
C ALA A 304 -19.69 -23.05 -13.40
N GLN A 305 -19.73 -23.13 -14.74
CA GLN A 305 -18.96 -22.25 -15.62
C GLN A 305 -19.41 -20.77 -15.51
N VAL A 306 -20.72 -20.52 -15.45
CA VAL A 306 -21.29 -19.18 -15.26
C VAL A 306 -20.96 -18.64 -13.87
N THR A 307 -21.01 -19.48 -12.83
CA THR A 307 -20.60 -19.09 -11.48
C THR A 307 -19.14 -18.61 -11.47
N VAL A 308 -18.24 -19.31 -12.16
CA VAL A 308 -16.84 -18.84 -12.27
C VAL A 308 -16.76 -17.50 -13.02
N ALA A 309 -17.57 -17.29 -14.07
CA ALA A 309 -17.61 -16.03 -14.78
C ALA A 309 -18.15 -14.88 -13.90
N HIS A 310 -19.20 -15.13 -13.11
CA HIS A 310 -19.78 -14.21 -12.15
C HIS A 310 -18.76 -13.77 -11.08
N GLU A 311 -18.07 -14.74 -10.47
CA GLU A 311 -17.05 -14.48 -9.45
C GLU A 311 -15.85 -13.70 -9.99
N LEU A 312 -15.46 -13.93 -11.25
CA LEU A 312 -14.47 -13.08 -11.92
C LEU A 312 -14.98 -11.64 -12.11
N GLY A 313 -16.29 -11.45 -12.31
CA GLY A 313 -16.90 -10.13 -12.39
C GLY A 313 -16.66 -9.31 -11.12
N HIS A 314 -16.82 -9.94 -9.95
CA HIS A 314 -16.46 -9.32 -8.67
C HIS A 314 -14.98 -8.97 -8.57
N VAL A 315 -14.09 -9.85 -9.05
CA VAL A 315 -12.64 -9.57 -9.08
C VAL A 315 -12.32 -8.36 -9.95
N PHE A 316 -13.10 -8.14 -11.01
CA PHE A 316 -12.99 -6.97 -11.87
C PHE A 316 -13.69 -5.72 -11.32
N GLY A 317 -14.49 -5.85 -10.25
CA GLY A 317 -15.11 -4.75 -9.52
C GLY A 317 -16.62 -4.66 -9.65
N ALA A 318 -17.28 -5.60 -10.34
CA ALA A 318 -18.73 -5.65 -10.41
C ALA A 318 -19.37 -6.06 -9.06
N GLU A 319 -20.62 -5.67 -8.87
CA GLU A 319 -21.45 -6.03 -7.72
C GLU A 319 -22.59 -6.95 -8.16
N ASP A 320 -23.20 -7.66 -7.20
CA ASP A 320 -24.38 -8.47 -7.45
C ASP A 320 -25.55 -7.59 -7.90
N LEU A 321 -26.31 -8.06 -8.90
CA LEU A 321 -27.48 -7.37 -9.44
C LEU A 321 -28.75 -8.20 -9.28
N TYR A 322 -28.86 -8.91 -8.15
CA TYR A 322 -30.05 -9.61 -7.71
C TYR A 322 -30.43 -9.21 -6.27
N ASP A 323 -31.73 -9.21 -5.96
CA ASP A 323 -32.21 -8.92 -4.62
C ASP A 323 -31.87 -10.09 -3.68
N GLY A 324 -31.08 -9.83 -2.63
CA GLY A 324 -30.61 -10.89 -1.71
C GLY A 324 -31.69 -11.63 -0.92
N SER A 325 -32.97 -11.20 -0.98
CA SER A 325 -34.08 -11.87 -0.31
C SER A 325 -34.89 -12.78 -1.23
N SER A 326 -35.07 -12.36 -2.48
CA SER A 326 -35.89 -13.03 -3.49
C SER A 326 -35.06 -13.74 -4.56
N TYR A 327 -33.76 -13.41 -4.65
CA TYR A 327 -32.81 -13.86 -5.67
C TYR A 327 -33.24 -13.51 -7.11
N LEU A 328 -34.13 -12.53 -7.27
CA LEU A 328 -34.56 -12.04 -8.58
C LEU A 328 -33.66 -10.90 -9.05
N ALA A 329 -33.42 -10.82 -10.35
CA ALA A 329 -32.65 -9.75 -10.97
C ALA A 329 -33.21 -8.35 -10.64
N GLU A 330 -32.32 -7.43 -10.24
CA GLU A 330 -32.68 -6.06 -9.91
C GLU A 330 -32.98 -5.25 -11.18
N VAL A 331 -34.18 -4.70 -11.29
CA VAL A 331 -34.56 -3.90 -12.46
C VAL A 331 -34.19 -2.42 -12.25
N PRO A 332 -33.52 -1.75 -13.21
CA PRO A 332 -33.20 -2.22 -14.57
C PRO A 332 -31.80 -2.86 -14.72
N TYR A 333 -30.93 -2.77 -13.72
CA TYR A 333 -29.49 -3.04 -13.88
C TYR A 333 -29.16 -4.52 -14.09
N GLY A 334 -29.83 -5.42 -13.39
CA GLY A 334 -29.75 -6.88 -13.53
C GLY A 334 -30.46 -7.46 -14.76
N LEU A 335 -30.99 -6.61 -15.65
CA LEU A 335 -31.46 -7.04 -16.96
C LEU A 335 -30.35 -6.83 -17.99
N ALA A 336 -30.02 -7.87 -18.76
CA ALA A 336 -29.07 -7.75 -19.88
C ALA A 336 -29.62 -6.82 -20.98
N GLU A 337 -30.94 -6.79 -21.18
CA GLU A 337 -31.64 -6.02 -22.21
C GLU A 337 -32.83 -5.24 -21.60
N PRO A 338 -32.59 -4.24 -20.74
CA PRO A 338 -33.63 -3.58 -19.93
C PRO A 338 -34.71 -2.87 -20.77
N PHE A 339 -34.38 -2.49 -22.01
CA PHE A 339 -35.25 -1.74 -22.91
C PHE A 339 -35.86 -2.58 -24.04
N ARG A 340 -35.71 -3.91 -24.00
CA ARG A 340 -36.34 -4.80 -24.97
C ARG A 340 -37.87 -4.63 -24.96
N LYS A 341 -38.52 -4.82 -26.12
CA LYS A 341 -39.99 -4.86 -26.23
C LYS A 341 -40.45 -6.19 -26.85
N PRO A 342 -41.23 -7.01 -26.13
CA PRO A 342 -41.53 -6.91 -24.69
C PRO A 342 -40.25 -7.07 -23.84
N VAL A 343 -40.23 -6.50 -22.62
CA VAL A 343 -39.09 -6.63 -21.70
C VAL A 343 -38.88 -8.10 -21.34
N TYR A 344 -39.96 -8.81 -21.05
CA TYR A 344 -39.92 -10.21 -20.68
C TYR A 344 -40.50 -11.13 -21.77
N PRO A 345 -40.03 -12.38 -21.88
CA PRO A 345 -38.83 -12.91 -21.23
C PRO A 345 -37.57 -12.22 -21.79
N GLN A 346 -36.51 -12.05 -21.00
CA GLN A 346 -35.20 -11.61 -21.50
C GLN A 346 -34.58 -12.70 -22.39
N ARG A 347 -33.70 -12.32 -23.34
CA ARG A 347 -32.98 -13.34 -24.15
C ARG A 347 -31.79 -13.92 -23.42
N TYR A 348 -31.14 -13.06 -22.64
CA TYR A 348 -29.93 -13.35 -21.91
C TYR A 348 -30.12 -13.06 -20.42
N ALA A 349 -29.43 -13.80 -19.57
CA ALA A 349 -29.17 -13.39 -18.20
C ALA A 349 -28.10 -12.30 -18.17
N GLU A 350 -28.16 -11.43 -17.16
CA GLU A 350 -27.04 -10.56 -16.82
C GLU A 350 -26.07 -11.34 -15.91
N VAL A 351 -24.76 -11.27 -16.16
CA VAL A 351 -23.78 -12.13 -15.47
C VAL A 351 -23.78 -11.97 -13.94
N MET A 352 -24.04 -10.78 -13.44
CA MET A 352 -24.14 -10.45 -12.01
C MET A 352 -25.54 -10.69 -11.43
N ALA A 353 -26.54 -11.02 -12.27
CA ALA A 353 -27.84 -11.53 -11.84
C ALA A 353 -27.96 -13.07 -11.94
N VAL A 354 -27.03 -13.71 -12.67
CA VAL A 354 -26.89 -15.17 -12.88
C VAL A 354 -28.01 -15.82 -13.69
N ASP A 355 -29.27 -15.64 -13.29
CA ASP A 355 -30.43 -16.28 -13.90
C ASP A 355 -31.11 -15.40 -14.97
N ARG A 356 -31.83 -16.04 -15.90
CA ARG A 356 -32.49 -15.35 -17.02
C ARG A 356 -33.92 -14.93 -16.64
N PRO A 357 -34.24 -13.62 -16.61
CA PRO A 357 -35.58 -13.17 -16.22
C PRO A 357 -36.66 -13.53 -17.25
N LEU A 358 -37.66 -14.32 -16.84
CA LEU A 358 -38.79 -14.73 -17.68
C LEU A 358 -40.03 -13.85 -17.49
N SER A 359 -40.19 -13.27 -16.29
CA SER A 359 -41.22 -12.32 -15.90
C SER A 359 -40.73 -11.49 -14.71
N PRO A 360 -41.49 -10.50 -14.20
CA PRO A 360 -41.10 -9.75 -13.00
C PRO A 360 -40.94 -10.59 -11.72
N THR A 361 -41.42 -11.84 -11.72
CA THR A 361 -41.41 -12.72 -10.53
C THR A 361 -40.93 -14.14 -10.84
N SER A 362 -40.27 -14.36 -11.98
CA SER A 362 -39.81 -15.70 -12.36
C SER A 362 -38.59 -15.62 -13.26
N GLU A 363 -37.62 -16.47 -12.99
CA GLU A 363 -36.39 -16.59 -13.76
C GLU A 363 -36.15 -18.05 -14.14
N ALA A 364 -35.21 -18.27 -15.05
CA ALA A 364 -34.77 -19.60 -15.44
C ALA A 364 -33.26 -19.67 -15.40
N GLU A 365 -32.76 -20.76 -14.85
CA GLU A 365 -31.35 -21.11 -14.86
C GLU A 365 -30.79 -21.10 -16.29
N VAL A 366 -29.56 -20.64 -16.40
CA VAL A 366 -28.82 -20.55 -17.66
C VAL A 366 -28.20 -21.90 -18.01
N THR A 367 -28.22 -22.23 -19.29
CA THR A 367 -27.75 -23.54 -19.79
C THR A 367 -26.42 -23.46 -20.53
N SER A 368 -25.85 -22.26 -20.67
CA SER A 368 -24.56 -22.01 -21.31
C SER A 368 -24.06 -20.60 -21.02
N LEU A 369 -22.76 -20.36 -21.19
CA LEU A 369 -22.21 -18.98 -21.19
C LEU A 369 -22.82 -18.09 -22.30
N ASP A 370 -23.29 -18.67 -23.41
CA ASP A 370 -23.88 -17.89 -24.51
C ASP A 370 -25.27 -17.33 -24.17
N ASP A 371 -25.92 -17.89 -23.14
CA ASP A 371 -27.16 -17.37 -22.53
C ASP A 371 -26.89 -16.17 -21.60
N VAL A 372 -25.63 -15.79 -21.37
CA VAL A 372 -25.23 -14.76 -20.40
C VAL A 372 -24.56 -13.57 -21.10
N ARG A 373 -24.82 -12.36 -20.61
CA ARG A 373 -24.22 -11.09 -21.07
C ARG A 373 -23.80 -10.22 -19.91
N VAL A 374 -22.82 -9.35 -20.15
CA VAL A 374 -22.46 -8.28 -19.22
C VAL A 374 -23.38 -7.08 -19.42
N GLY A 375 -24.07 -6.60 -18.38
CA GLY A 375 -24.87 -5.38 -18.44
C GLY A 375 -24.02 -4.10 -18.61
N PHE A 376 -24.64 -2.98 -19.00
CA PHE A 376 -23.92 -1.70 -19.10
C PHE A 376 -23.42 -1.21 -17.73
N HIS A 377 -24.22 -1.46 -16.66
CA HIS A 377 -23.84 -1.15 -15.28
C HIS A 377 -22.60 -1.94 -14.86
N SER A 378 -22.64 -3.27 -15.00
CA SER A 378 -21.51 -4.17 -14.73
C SER A 378 -20.26 -3.78 -15.54
N ALA A 379 -20.42 -3.44 -16.82
CA ALA A 379 -19.31 -2.99 -17.67
C ALA A 379 -18.64 -1.70 -17.15
N ALA A 380 -19.42 -0.74 -16.62
CA ALA A 380 -18.86 0.46 -16.02
C ALA A 380 -18.13 0.16 -14.71
N LEU A 381 -18.70 -0.70 -13.85
CA LEU A 381 -18.05 -1.11 -12.60
C LEU A 381 -16.72 -1.84 -12.84
N MET A 382 -16.67 -2.67 -13.88
CA MET A 382 -15.44 -3.35 -14.31
C MET A 382 -14.45 -2.44 -15.07
N GLY A 383 -14.76 -1.15 -15.23
CA GLY A 383 -13.89 -0.17 -15.89
C GLY A 383 -13.79 -0.34 -17.41
N TRP A 384 -14.79 -0.94 -18.07
CA TRP A 384 -14.78 -1.14 -19.52
C TRP A 384 -15.28 0.08 -20.29
N ILE A 385 -16.19 0.83 -19.67
CA ILE A 385 -16.77 2.08 -20.16
C ILE A 385 -16.84 3.09 -19.02
N GLU A 386 -16.93 4.37 -19.36
CA GLU A 386 -17.10 5.41 -18.35
C GLU A 386 -18.50 5.32 -17.70
N PRO A 387 -18.65 5.60 -16.40
CA PRO A 387 -19.96 5.55 -15.72
C PRO A 387 -21.04 6.38 -16.41
N ASN A 388 -20.69 7.55 -16.96
CA ASN A 388 -21.63 8.40 -17.69
C ASN A 388 -22.14 7.77 -19.00
N GLN A 389 -21.37 6.88 -19.63
CA GLN A 389 -21.80 6.15 -20.82
C GLN A 389 -22.82 5.07 -20.45
N ALA A 390 -22.61 4.38 -19.33
CA ALA A 390 -23.60 3.45 -18.78
C ALA A 390 -24.88 4.18 -18.36
N ASP A 391 -24.76 5.30 -17.63
CA ASP A 391 -25.91 6.11 -17.20
C ASP A 391 -26.75 6.58 -18.38
N ALA A 392 -26.11 7.02 -19.48
CA ALA A 392 -26.82 7.44 -20.69
C ALA A 392 -27.62 6.30 -21.35
N TYR A 393 -27.23 5.04 -21.14
CA TYR A 393 -28.01 3.89 -21.60
C TYR A 393 -29.28 3.69 -20.76
N TYR A 394 -29.18 3.79 -19.43
CA TYR A 394 -30.32 3.56 -18.52
C TYR A 394 -31.26 4.77 -18.39
N HIS A 395 -30.70 5.96 -18.51
CA HIS A 395 -31.39 7.24 -18.46
C HIS A 395 -31.00 8.03 -19.71
N PRO A 396 -31.58 7.71 -20.88
CA PRO A 396 -31.34 8.50 -22.08
C PRO A 396 -31.66 9.94 -21.74
N MET A 397 -30.65 10.82 -21.82
CA MET A 397 -30.74 12.21 -21.38
C MET A 397 -32.07 12.77 -21.87
N ALA A 398 -32.93 13.17 -20.92
CA ALA A 398 -34.14 13.91 -21.24
C ALA A 398 -33.75 14.99 -22.24
N GLU A 399 -34.48 15.04 -23.36
CA GLU A 399 -34.22 15.90 -24.52
C GLU A 399 -33.39 17.12 -24.13
N VAL A 400 -32.18 17.22 -24.66
CA VAL A 400 -31.55 18.53 -24.80
C VAL A 400 -32.49 19.32 -25.70
N VAL A 401 -33.42 20.04 -25.08
CA VAL A 401 -34.19 21.08 -25.73
C VAL A 401 -33.13 22.08 -26.16
N PHE A 402 -32.72 21.99 -27.43
CA PHE A 402 -32.04 23.10 -28.07
C PHE A 402 -33.03 24.27 -28.04
N GLY A 403 -32.92 25.10 -26.99
CA GLY A 403 -33.43 26.46 -27.05
C GLY A 403 -32.87 27.13 -28.29
N PRO A 404 -33.62 28.03 -28.94
CA PRO A 404 -33.20 28.63 -30.20
C PRO A 404 -31.79 29.20 -30.04
N ALA A 405 -30.89 28.75 -30.94
CA ALA A 405 -29.47 29.03 -30.89
C ALA A 405 -29.21 30.52 -30.61
N GLU A 406 -28.68 30.82 -29.44
CA GLU A 406 -28.21 32.16 -29.12
C GLU A 406 -26.97 32.40 -29.99
N ALA A 407 -27.05 33.42 -30.85
CA ALA A 407 -26.04 33.70 -31.85
C ALA A 407 -24.67 33.94 -31.18
N PRO A 408 -23.57 33.40 -31.73
CA PRO A 408 -22.25 33.62 -31.17
C PRO A 408 -21.89 35.12 -31.20
N PRO A 409 -21.19 35.64 -30.18
CA PRO A 409 -20.82 37.05 -30.13
C PRO A 409 -19.86 37.41 -31.28
N PRO A 410 -19.92 38.66 -31.78
CA PRO A 410 -19.12 39.08 -32.93
C PRO A 410 -17.63 39.03 -32.60
N VAL A 411 -16.87 38.35 -33.48
CA VAL A 411 -15.41 38.30 -33.46
C VAL A 411 -14.87 39.68 -33.82
N HIS A 412 -14.12 40.31 -32.90
CA HIS A 412 -13.36 41.52 -33.20
C HIS A 412 -12.19 41.18 -34.13
N ALA A 413 -12.12 41.86 -35.27
CA ALA A 413 -11.03 41.77 -36.22
C ALA A 413 -9.70 42.28 -35.62
N PRO A 414 -8.55 41.67 -35.95
CA PRO A 414 -7.26 42.09 -35.42
C PRO A 414 -6.77 43.37 -36.09
N GLU A 415 -6.17 44.26 -35.29
CA GLU A 415 -5.46 45.46 -35.76
C GLU A 415 -4.24 45.07 -36.61
N ALA A 416 -4.09 45.76 -37.74
CA ALA A 416 -2.96 45.64 -38.64
C ALA A 416 -1.69 46.22 -38.00
N VAL A 417 -0.63 45.42 -37.96
CA VAL A 417 0.74 45.92 -37.79
C VAL A 417 1.50 45.54 -39.05
N GLU A 418 1.81 46.55 -39.85
CA GLU A 418 2.81 46.50 -40.91
C GLU A 418 4.19 46.51 -40.26
N ASP A 419 5.01 45.48 -40.48
CA ASP A 419 6.40 45.71 -40.87
C ASP A 419 7.01 44.52 -41.62
N SER A 420 7.90 44.92 -42.51
CA SER A 420 8.53 44.20 -43.60
C SER A 420 9.82 43.48 -43.18
N ALA A 421 9.99 42.22 -43.63
CA ALA A 421 11.30 41.69 -44.01
C ALA A 421 11.14 40.35 -44.74
N ALA A 422 11.58 40.32 -45.99
CA ALA A 422 11.73 39.15 -46.83
C ALA A 422 12.72 38.14 -46.23
N LEU A 423 12.50 36.84 -46.46
CA LEU A 423 13.54 35.88 -46.81
C LEU A 423 12.91 34.65 -47.47
N GLU A 424 13.44 34.35 -48.65
CA GLU A 424 13.10 33.29 -49.58
C GLU A 424 13.46 31.90 -49.03
N GLY A 425 12.72 30.86 -49.46
CA GLY A 425 13.13 29.48 -49.23
C GLY A 425 11.99 28.49 -49.42
N GLY A 426 11.70 28.14 -50.67
CA GLY A 426 10.78 27.04 -51.00
C GLY A 426 11.41 25.67 -50.77
N ALA A 427 10.57 24.69 -50.39
CA ALA A 427 10.74 23.29 -50.73
C ALA A 427 9.34 22.62 -50.77
N PRO A 428 9.12 21.64 -51.66
CA PRO A 428 7.79 21.28 -52.16
C PRO A 428 7.13 20.13 -51.39
N ALA A 429 5.81 20.04 -51.55
CA ALA A 429 4.95 18.97 -51.09
C ALA A 429 5.35 17.61 -51.72
N GLU A 430 5.47 16.58 -50.88
CA GLU A 430 5.50 15.18 -51.31
C GLU A 430 4.08 14.65 -51.57
N PRO A 431 3.89 13.78 -52.58
CA PRO A 431 2.57 13.34 -53.03
C PRO A 431 2.02 12.15 -52.22
N LEU A 432 0.69 12.08 -52.13
CA LEU A 432 -0.07 10.93 -51.63
C LEU A 432 0.37 9.64 -52.32
N LEU A 433 0.78 8.65 -51.54
CA LEU A 433 0.94 7.26 -51.97
C LEU A 433 -0.44 6.57 -52.00
N GLU A 434 -0.84 6.17 -53.20
CA GLU A 434 -2.00 5.32 -53.50
C GLU A 434 -1.91 3.96 -52.79
N ALA A 435 -3.08 3.52 -52.31
CA ALA A 435 -3.27 2.27 -51.60
C ALA A 435 -2.99 1.04 -52.50
N ALA A 436 -2.28 0.05 -51.94
CA ALA A 436 -2.09 -1.25 -52.56
C ALA A 436 -3.39 -2.09 -52.52
N PRO A 437 -3.71 -2.87 -53.56
CA PRO A 437 -4.86 -3.77 -53.55
C PRO A 437 -4.62 -5.00 -52.65
N PRO A 438 -5.70 -5.62 -52.12
CA PRO A 438 -5.60 -6.73 -51.18
C PRO A 438 -5.10 -8.02 -51.84
N PRO A 439 -4.40 -8.90 -51.09
CA PRO A 439 -3.92 -10.18 -51.60
C PRO A 439 -5.05 -11.20 -51.83
N GLU A 440 -4.90 -11.99 -52.90
CA GLU A 440 -5.79 -13.06 -53.34
C GLU A 440 -5.97 -14.17 -52.28
N ALA A 441 -7.20 -14.69 -52.20
CA ALA A 441 -7.58 -15.80 -51.34
C ALA A 441 -6.93 -17.13 -51.78
N PRO A 442 -6.45 -17.99 -50.86
CA PRO A 442 -5.96 -19.31 -51.20
C PRO A 442 -7.10 -20.28 -51.58
N ALA A 443 -6.83 -21.10 -52.59
CA ALA A 443 -7.72 -22.07 -53.21
C ALA A 443 -8.18 -23.18 -52.24
N ALA A 444 -9.40 -23.65 -52.44
CA ALA A 444 -10.03 -24.74 -51.70
C ALA A 444 -9.30 -26.08 -51.92
N GLU A 445 -8.92 -26.74 -50.83
CA GLU A 445 -8.46 -28.13 -50.81
C GLU A 445 -9.65 -29.10 -50.90
N THR A 446 -9.61 -29.96 -51.91
CA THR A 446 -10.50 -31.11 -52.10
C THR A 446 -10.28 -32.16 -50.99
N PRO A 447 -11.34 -32.73 -50.38
CA PRO A 447 -11.19 -33.77 -49.36
C PRO A 447 -10.77 -35.12 -49.95
N ALA A 448 -9.87 -35.81 -49.26
CA ALA A 448 -9.41 -37.17 -49.55
C ALA A 448 -10.50 -38.23 -49.25
N PRO A 449 -10.51 -39.39 -49.94
CA PRO A 449 -11.55 -40.40 -49.79
C PRO A 449 -11.43 -41.21 -48.48
N GLU A 450 -12.60 -41.48 -47.90
CA GLU A 450 -12.87 -42.23 -46.67
C GLU A 450 -12.46 -43.71 -46.79
N VAL A 451 -11.68 -44.20 -45.81
CA VAL A 451 -11.29 -45.62 -45.70
C VAL A 451 -12.25 -46.31 -44.72
N PRO A 452 -12.95 -47.41 -45.10
CA PRO A 452 -13.88 -48.09 -44.19
C PRO A 452 -13.13 -48.93 -43.15
N ALA A 453 -13.57 -48.83 -41.89
CA ALA A 453 -13.06 -49.58 -40.76
C ALA A 453 -13.48 -51.07 -40.80
N PRO A 454 -12.61 -52.01 -40.38
CA PRO A 454 -12.95 -53.44 -40.29
C PRO A 454 -13.82 -53.75 -39.05
N PRO A 455 -14.63 -54.84 -39.09
CA PRO A 455 -15.55 -55.20 -38.01
C PRO A 455 -14.82 -55.73 -36.77
N ALA A 456 -15.34 -55.36 -35.59
CA ALA A 456 -14.84 -55.75 -34.28
C ALA A 456 -15.14 -57.23 -33.93
N PRO A 457 -14.29 -57.91 -33.16
CA PRO A 457 -14.63 -59.15 -32.44
C PRO A 457 -15.38 -58.89 -31.14
#